data_AF-A0A1M3KS93-F1
#
_entry.id   AF-A0A1M3KS93-F1
#
_cell.length_a   1.000
_cell.length_b   1.000
_cell.length_c   1.000
_cell.angle_alpha   90.00
_cell.angle_beta   90.00
_cell.angle_gamma   90.00
#
_symmetry.space_group_name_H-M   'P 1'
#
loop_
_entity.id
_entity.type
_entity.pdbx_description
1 polymer ?
#
loop_
_entity_poly.entity_id
_entity_poly.type
_entity_poly.pdbx_seq_one_letter_code
_entity_poly.pdbx_strand_id
1 'polypeptide(L)'
;MDDLRAVGRDVLSRYNGRAIDLRADFAGESDDRDFFRRLQVLRRADIIRMQAVEVEREVDGAFLDLRLASSGELGIVTGFLGLASVIENGSLVFIDEPEISLHPEWQTKYVDLLRSTFESFTGCHFILATHSPLILPFPPTPTSAA
;
A
#
# COMPACT_ATOMS: atom_id res chain seq x y z
N MET A 1 -17.67 14.35 25.61
CA MET A 1 -17.73 13.04 26.30
C MET A 1 -18.66 12.05 25.61
N ASP A 2 -19.68 12.50 24.87
CA ASP A 2 -20.61 11.60 24.16
C ASP A 2 -19.96 10.81 23.02
N ASP A 3 -18.97 11.38 22.34
CA ASP A 3 -18.20 10.68 21.30
C ASP A 3 -17.51 9.42 21.83
N LEU A 4 -16.86 9.49 23.00
CA LEU A 4 -16.10 8.35 23.52
C LEU A 4 -17.01 7.15 23.89
N ARG A 5 -18.24 7.44 24.34
CA ARG A 5 -19.27 6.42 24.61
C ARG A 5 -19.84 5.83 23.32
N ALA A 6 -19.97 6.64 22.27
CA ALA A 6 -20.35 6.15 20.95
C ALA A 6 -19.28 5.22 20.37
N VAL A 7 -18.00 5.65 20.38
CA VAL A 7 -16.88 4.81 19.94
C VAL A 7 -16.80 3.51 20.76
N GLY A 8 -16.95 3.59 22.08
CA GLY A 8 -16.90 2.40 22.95
C GLY A 8 -17.97 1.36 22.62
N ARG A 9 -19.20 1.78 22.31
CA ARG A 9 -20.27 0.85 21.91
C ARG A 9 -19.98 0.20 20.55
N ASP A 10 -19.50 0.99 19.60
CA ASP A 10 -19.21 0.55 18.23
C ASP A 10 -18.04 -0.45 18.20
N VAL A 11 -17.00 -0.16 18.99
CA VAL A 11 -15.88 -1.07 19.26
C VAL A 11 -16.37 -2.39 19.85
N LEU A 12 -17.23 -2.34 20.88
CA LEU A 12 -17.75 -3.54 21.53
C LEU A 12 -18.63 -4.38 20.59
N SER A 13 -19.37 -3.76 19.67
CA SER A 13 -20.16 -4.50 18.68
C SER A 13 -19.32 -5.24 17.63
N ARG A 14 -18.11 -4.75 17.33
CA ARG A 14 -17.18 -5.35 16.36
C ARG A 14 -16.04 -6.15 17.01
N TYR A 15 -16.06 -6.27 18.34
CA TYR A 15 -15.07 -7.02 19.09
C TYR A 15 -15.39 -8.51 19.08
N ASN A 16 -14.49 -9.31 18.48
CA ASN A 16 -14.67 -10.76 18.37
C ASN A 16 -14.19 -11.55 19.62
N GLY A 17 -13.90 -10.86 20.73
CA GLY A 17 -13.34 -11.47 21.95
C GLY A 17 -11.81 -11.48 22.02
N ARG A 18 -11.12 -11.16 20.91
CA ARG A 18 -9.65 -11.11 20.85
C ARG A 18 -9.12 -9.84 20.18
N ALA A 19 -9.76 -9.39 19.11
CA ALA A 19 -9.38 -8.22 18.34
C ALA A 19 -10.62 -7.47 17.83
N ILE A 20 -10.38 -6.27 17.32
CA ILE A 20 -11.36 -5.50 16.56
C ILE A 20 -10.92 -5.60 15.12
N ASP A 21 -11.72 -6.28 14.29
CA ASP A 21 -11.40 -6.44 12.88
C ASP A 21 -11.97 -5.26 12.10
N LEU A 22 -11.13 -4.67 11.26
CA LEU A 22 -11.43 -3.54 10.42
C LEU A 22 -11.10 -3.96 8.99
N ARG A 23 -12.12 -4.00 8.14
CA ARG A 23 -11.94 -4.26 6.71
C ARG A 23 -12.00 -2.94 5.98
N ALA A 24 -10.99 -2.64 5.16
CA ALA A 24 -10.99 -1.48 4.29
C ALA A 24 -11.07 -2.01 2.86
N ASP A 25 -12.22 -1.82 2.23
CA ASP A 25 -12.38 -2.10 0.80
C ASP A 25 -12.11 -0.81 0.00
N PHE A 26 -11.29 -0.92 -1.04
CA PHE A 26 -10.92 0.20 -1.90
C PHE A 26 -11.98 0.50 -2.97
N ALA A 27 -12.97 -0.39 -3.15
CA ALA A 27 -14.01 -0.27 -4.18
C ALA A 27 -15.32 0.40 -3.72
N GLY A 28 -15.48 0.73 -2.43
CA GLY A 28 -16.75 1.23 -1.88
C GLY A 28 -16.64 2.42 -0.91
N GLU A 29 -17.74 3.16 -0.76
CA GLU A 29 -17.95 4.04 0.39
C GLU A 29 -18.24 3.17 1.62
N SER A 30 -17.22 2.96 2.46
CA SER A 30 -17.38 2.17 3.69
C SER A 30 -17.56 3.05 4.93
N ASP A 31 -18.59 2.74 5.72
CA ASP A 31 -18.79 3.16 7.12
C ASP A 31 -17.51 2.97 7.97
N ASP A 32 -16.67 2.02 7.55
CA ASP A 32 -15.39 1.70 8.17
C ASP A 32 -14.39 2.87 8.17
N ARG A 33 -14.51 3.83 7.26
CA ARG A 33 -13.63 5.03 7.24
C ARG A 33 -13.90 5.93 8.46
N ASP A 34 -15.17 6.15 8.79
CA ASP A 34 -15.56 6.96 9.95
C ASP A 34 -15.28 6.21 11.25
N PHE A 35 -15.52 4.89 11.27
CA PHE A 35 -15.14 4.05 12.39
C PHE A 35 -13.60 4.05 12.60
N PHE A 36 -12.81 3.92 11.54
CA PHE A 36 -11.35 4.02 11.60
C PHE A 36 -10.88 5.36 12.15
N ARG A 37 -11.48 6.48 11.71
CA ARG A 37 -11.15 7.82 12.22
C ARG A 37 -11.42 7.91 13.73
N ARG A 38 -12.53 7.34 14.20
CA ARG A 38 -12.86 7.29 15.63
C ARG A 38 -11.88 6.44 16.43
N LEU A 39 -11.44 5.30 15.88
CA LEU A 39 -10.43 4.44 16.49
C LEU A 39 -9.06 5.13 16.64
N GLN A 40 -8.72 6.11 15.80
CA GLN A 40 -7.48 6.87 15.95
C GLN A 40 -7.36 7.55 17.33
N VAL A 41 -8.48 7.97 17.93
CA VAL A 41 -8.48 8.58 19.27
C VAL A 41 -8.08 7.55 20.32
N LEU A 42 -8.64 6.34 20.26
CA LEU A 42 -8.29 5.25 21.16
C LEU A 42 -6.84 4.79 20.97
N ARG A 43 -6.35 4.78 19.72
CA ARG A 43 -4.96 4.46 19.40
C ARG A 43 -4.00 5.50 19.97
N ARG A 44 -4.32 6.79 19.84
CA ARG A 44 -3.52 7.89 20.42
C ARG A 44 -3.53 7.90 21.94
N ALA A 45 -4.60 7.39 22.55
CA ALA A 45 -4.69 7.20 23.99
C ALA A 45 -4.03 5.90 24.48
N ASP A 46 -3.36 5.15 23.60
CA ASP A 46 -2.70 3.85 23.87
C ASP A 46 -3.62 2.76 24.43
N ILE A 47 -4.93 2.88 24.19
CA ILE A 47 -5.96 1.91 24.60
C ILE A 47 -5.98 0.73 23.63
N ILE A 48 -5.77 1.00 22.34
CA ILE A 48 -5.73 -0.02 21.28
C ILE A 48 -4.42 0.09 20.50
N ARG A 49 -3.92 -1.05 20.05
CA ARG A 49 -2.73 -1.14 19.20
C ARG A 49 -3.04 -1.97 17.97
N MET A 50 -2.53 -1.52 16.82
CA MET A 50 -2.62 -2.29 15.57
C MET A 50 -1.72 -3.51 15.70
N GLN A 51 -2.30 -4.71 15.56
CA GLN A 51 -1.58 -5.98 15.74
C GLN A 51 -1.14 -6.61 14.41
N ALA A 52 -1.95 -6.46 13.37
CA ALA A 52 -1.71 -7.04 12.05
C ALA A 52 -2.41 -6.20 10.99
N VAL A 53 -1.89 -6.27 9.77
CA VAL A 53 -2.57 -5.80 8.56
C VAL A 53 -2.51 -6.97 7.60
N GLU A 54 -3.68 -7.46 7.23
CA GLU A 54 -3.83 -8.57 6.29
C GLU A 54 -4.41 -8.01 4.99
N VAL A 55 -3.79 -8.37 3.87
CA VAL A 55 -4.23 -7.98 2.53
C VAL A 55 -4.83 -9.21 1.87
N GLU A 56 -6.07 -9.10 1.43
CA GLU A 56 -6.73 -10.15 0.65
C GLU A 56 -6.54 -9.87 -0.83
N ARG A 57 -6.01 -10.85 -1.57
CA ARG A 57 -5.89 -10.77 -3.02
C ARG A 57 -7.25 -11.05 -3.65
N GLU A 58 -7.74 -10.12 -4.46
CA GLU A 58 -9.05 -10.22 -5.10
C GLU A 58 -9.20 -11.44 -6.04
N VAL A 59 -8.10 -11.86 -6.67
CA VAL A 59 -8.12 -12.91 -7.72
C VAL A 59 -8.45 -14.30 -7.15
N ASP A 60 -7.95 -14.62 -5.96
CA ASP A 60 -8.02 -15.97 -5.36
C ASP A 60 -8.47 -15.97 -3.88
N GLY A 61 -8.72 -14.79 -3.29
CA GLY A 61 -9.08 -14.64 -1.89
C GLY A 61 -7.93 -14.98 -0.92
N ALA A 62 -6.69 -15.08 -1.41
CA ALA A 62 -5.56 -15.41 -0.57
C ALA A 62 -5.22 -14.24 0.38
N PHE A 63 -5.07 -14.55 1.66
CA PHE A 63 -4.63 -13.57 2.67
C PHE A 63 -3.11 -13.52 2.76
N LEU A 64 -2.57 -12.31 2.73
CA LEU A 64 -1.17 -12.02 2.99
C LEU A 64 -1.06 -11.19 4.27
N ASP A 65 -0.44 -11.75 5.31
CA ASP A 65 -0.08 -11.01 6.51
C ASP A 65 1.18 -10.17 6.23
N LEU A 66 1.03 -8.84 6.26
CA LEU A 66 2.14 -7.92 6.00
C LEU A 66 3.28 -8.04 7.02
N ARG A 67 3.08 -8.68 8.17
CA ARG A 67 4.15 -8.95 9.14
C ARG A 67 5.14 -10.01 8.67
N LEU A 68 4.74 -10.85 7.70
CA LEU A 68 5.59 -11.86 7.09
C LEU A 68 6.34 -11.34 5.86
N ALA A 69 5.95 -10.16 5.36
CA ALA A 69 6.59 -9.53 4.21
C ALA A 69 8.02 -9.10 4.54
N SER A 70 8.91 -9.17 3.56
CA SER A 70 10.25 -8.62 3.72
C SER A 70 10.21 -7.09 3.86
N SER A 71 11.25 -6.48 4.43
CA SER A 71 11.32 -5.00 4.55
C SER A 71 11.18 -4.29 3.19
N GLY A 72 11.72 -4.90 2.13
CA GLY A 72 11.59 -4.39 0.77
C GLY A 72 10.16 -4.51 0.23
N GLU A 73 9.51 -5.65 0.41
CA GLU A 73 8.10 -5.84 0.04
C GLU A 73 7.17 -4.88 0.76
N LEU A 74 7.36 -4.72 2.07
CA LEU A 74 6.58 -3.77 2.87
C LEU A 74 6.80 -2.33 2.38
N GLY A 75 8.03 -1.98 2.00
CA GLY A 75 8.36 -0.69 1.39
C GLY A 75 7.60 -0.44 0.10
N ILE A 76 7.59 -1.42 -0.81
CA ILE A 76 6.83 -1.34 -2.08
C ILE A 76 5.34 -1.17 -1.80
N VAL A 77 4.75 -2.04 -0.98
CA VAL A 77 3.31 -2.02 -0.66
C VAL A 77 2.93 -0.68 -0.03
N THR A 78 3.70 -0.18 0.93
CA THR A 78 3.40 1.08 1.61
C THR A 78 3.54 2.27 0.67
N GLY A 79 4.59 2.30 -0.16
CA GLY A 79 4.81 3.36 -1.14
C GLY A 79 3.72 3.39 -2.21
N PHE A 80 3.34 2.23 -2.74
CA PHE A 80 2.30 2.11 -3.77
C PHE A 80 0.94 2.45 -3.21
N LEU A 81 0.60 1.99 -2.00
CA LEU A 81 -0.64 2.34 -1.34
C LEU A 81 -0.72 3.85 -1.04
N GLY A 82 0.38 4.45 -0.60
CA GLY A 82 0.49 5.88 -0.40
C GLY A 82 0.25 6.65 -1.70
N LEU A 83 0.90 6.24 -2.78
CA LEU A 83 0.74 6.85 -4.10
C LEU A 83 -0.69 6.66 -4.64
N ALA A 84 -1.24 5.45 -4.55
CA ALA A 84 -2.61 5.14 -4.97
C ALA A 84 -3.67 5.98 -4.24
N SER A 85 -3.38 6.43 -3.01
CA SER A 85 -4.30 7.27 -2.24
C SER A 85 -4.41 8.72 -2.74
N VAL A 86 -3.46 9.18 -3.58
CA VAL A 86 -3.37 10.57 -4.02
C VAL A 86 -3.24 10.74 -5.54
N ILE A 87 -2.93 9.69 -6.29
CA ILE A 87 -2.71 9.76 -7.73
C ILE A 87 -4.03 10.02 -8.48
N GLU A 88 -3.97 10.94 -9.44
CA GLU A 88 -5.09 11.31 -10.32
C GLU A 88 -4.65 11.24 -11.79
N ASN A 89 -5.61 11.25 -12.72
CA ASN A 89 -5.30 11.33 -14.15
C ASN A 89 -4.49 12.60 -14.45
N GLY A 90 -3.43 12.47 -15.26
CA GLY A 90 -2.54 13.58 -15.58
C GLY A 90 -1.46 13.87 -14.52
N SER A 91 -1.28 13.01 -13.52
CA SER A 91 -0.30 13.21 -12.45
C SER A 91 1.14 13.11 -12.95
N LEU A 92 2.01 13.98 -12.43
CA LEU A 92 3.46 13.88 -12.58
C LEU A 92 4.06 13.36 -11.27
N VAL A 93 4.57 12.13 -11.29
CA VAL A 93 5.08 11.42 -10.11
C VAL A 93 6.60 11.33 -10.20
N PHE A 94 7.28 11.78 -9.15
CA PHE A 94 8.72 11.65 -8.98
C PHE A 94 9.03 10.59 -7.94
N ILE A 95 9.90 9.64 -8.30
CA ILE A 95 10.33 8.55 -7.42
C ILE A 95 11.85 8.57 -7.40
N ASP A 96 12.41 8.80 -6.22
CA ASP A 96 13.86 8.87 -5.99
C ASP A 96 14.32 7.66 -5.19
N GLU A 97 15.46 7.10 -5.59
CA GLU A 97 16.10 5.88 -5.06
C GLU A 97 15.11 4.75 -4.69
N PRO A 98 14.26 4.26 -5.63
CA PRO A 98 13.32 3.19 -5.32
C PRO A 98 13.99 1.85 -4.94
N GLU A 99 15.30 1.69 -5.17
CA GLU A 99 16.10 0.53 -4.76
C GLU A 99 16.40 0.44 -3.26
N ILE A 100 16.18 1.51 -2.47
CA ILE A 100 16.53 1.51 -1.06
C ILE A 100 15.85 0.34 -0.35
N SER A 101 16.65 -0.53 0.28
CA SER A 101 16.18 -1.71 1.01
C SER A 101 15.47 -2.79 0.16
N LEU A 102 15.52 -2.70 -1.18
CA LEU A 102 14.98 -3.72 -2.08
C LEU A 102 16.00 -4.80 -2.40
N HIS A 103 15.57 -6.06 -2.30
CA HIS A 103 16.32 -7.19 -2.83
C HIS A 103 16.46 -7.05 -4.37
N PRO A 104 17.59 -7.47 -4.99
CA PRO A 104 17.82 -7.39 -6.44
C PRO A 104 16.66 -7.90 -7.31
N GLU A 105 15.99 -8.98 -6.89
CA GLU A 105 14.82 -9.52 -7.60
C GLU A 105 13.63 -8.55 -7.65
N TRP A 106 13.43 -7.75 -6.60
CA TRP A 106 12.37 -6.73 -6.57
C TRP A 106 12.75 -5.51 -7.40
N GLN A 107 14.04 -5.18 -7.47
CA GLN A 107 14.53 -4.07 -8.31
C GLN A 107 14.23 -4.33 -9.78
N THR A 108 14.44 -5.56 -10.27
CA THR A 108 14.14 -5.91 -11.67
C THR A 108 12.64 -5.93 -12.00
N LYS A 109 11.78 -6.14 -10.99
CA LYS A 109 10.32 -6.15 -11.15
C LYS A 109 9.67 -4.78 -10.90
N TYR A 110 10.41 -3.82 -10.34
CA TYR A 110 9.84 -2.59 -9.81
C TYR A 110 9.07 -1.77 -10.87
N VAL A 111 9.65 -1.59 -12.05
CA VAL A 111 9.03 -0.81 -13.14
C VAL A 111 7.77 -1.50 -13.65
N ASP A 112 7.79 -2.82 -13.80
CA ASP A 112 6.62 -3.59 -14.24
C ASP A 112 5.49 -3.54 -13.20
N LEU A 113 5.84 -3.62 -11.91
CA LEU A 113 4.89 -3.44 -10.81
C LEU A 113 4.28 -2.04 -10.82
N LEU A 114 5.11 -1.00 -10.96
CA LEU A 114 4.64 0.39 -11.03
C LEU A 114 3.67 0.58 -12.20
N ARG A 115 4.06 0.10 -13.39
CA ARG A 115 3.25 0.21 -14.60
C ARG A 115 1.91 -0.54 -14.48
N SER A 116 1.94 -1.79 -14.03
CA SER A 116 0.72 -2.60 -13.90
C SER A 116 -0.22 -2.07 -12.81
N THR A 117 0.33 -1.55 -11.71
CA THR A 117 -0.47 -1.01 -10.60
C THR A 117 -1.22 0.26 -11.00
N PHE A 118 -0.60 1.13 -11.79
CA PHE A 118 -1.16 2.43 -12.16
C PHE A 118 -1.64 2.51 -13.63
N GLU A 119 -1.82 1.37 -14.30
CA GLU A 119 -2.25 1.30 -15.71
C GLU A 119 -3.62 1.93 -15.96
N SER A 120 -4.51 1.92 -14.94
CA SER A 120 -5.85 2.51 -15.03
C SER A 120 -5.85 4.05 -15.07
N PHE A 121 -4.75 4.70 -14.69
CA PHE A 121 -4.64 6.15 -14.68
C PHE A 121 -4.11 6.67 -16.01
N THR A 122 -4.86 7.58 -16.64
CA THR A 122 -4.53 8.11 -17.97
C THR A 122 -3.70 9.39 -17.86
N GLY A 123 -2.69 9.52 -18.73
CA GLY A 123 -1.88 10.74 -18.84
C GLY A 123 -0.87 10.94 -17.70
N CYS A 124 -0.63 9.92 -16.87
CA CYS A 124 0.35 10.01 -15.80
C CYS A 124 1.78 9.85 -16.32
N HIS A 125 2.69 10.65 -15.78
CA HIS A 125 4.12 10.61 -16.07
C HIS A 125 4.88 10.21 -14.81
N PHE A 126 5.69 9.15 -14.90
CA PHE A 126 6.54 8.70 -13.81
C PHE A 126 8.00 9.02 -14.16
N ILE A 127 8.66 9.79 -13.30
CA ILE A 127 10.08 10.13 -13.41
C ILE A 127 10.82 9.41 -12.28
N LEU A 128 11.70 8.50 -12.66
CA LEU A 128 12.48 7.66 -11.75
C LEU A 128 13.93 8.14 -11.73
N ALA A 129 14.46 8.41 -10.54
CA ALA A 129 15.86 8.61 -10.30
C ALA A 129 16.40 7.41 -9.50
N THR A 130 17.40 6.73 -10.04
CA THR A 130 17.95 5.51 -9.45
C THR A 130 19.45 5.39 -9.74
N HIS A 131 20.19 4.89 -8.76
CA HIS A 131 21.57 4.46 -8.87
C HIS A 131 21.68 2.96 -9.19
N SER A 132 20.59 2.20 -9.09
CA SER A 132 20.59 0.77 -9.39
C SER A 132 20.42 0.50 -10.89
N PRO A 133 21.39 -0.18 -11.53
CA PRO A 133 21.24 -0.62 -12.92
C PRO A 133 20.23 -1.76 -13.06
N LEU A 134 19.72 -2.33 -11.97
CA LEU A 134 18.73 -3.41 -12.03
C LEU A 134 17.31 -2.91 -12.24
N ILE A 135 17.00 -1.67 -11.83
CA ILE A 135 15.69 -1.05 -12.03
C ILE A 135 15.52 -0.62 -13.50
N LEU A 136 16.57 -0.01 -14.05
CA LEU A 136 16.66 0.36 -15.46
C LEU A 136 17.83 -0.39 -16.08
N PRO A 137 17.66 -1.68 -16.42
CA PRO A 137 18.69 -2.42 -17.12
C PRO A 137 19.03 -1.68 -18.41
N PHE A 138 20.34 -1.52 -18.66
CA PHE A 138 20.84 -0.87 -19.86
C PHE A 138 20.14 -1.46 -21.08
N PRO A 139 19.63 -0.64 -22.03
CA PRO A 139 18.93 -1.16 -23.19
C PRO A 139 19.81 -2.18 -23.91
N PRO A 140 19.25 -3.28 -24.45
CA PRO A 140 20.03 -4.19 -25.26
C PRO A 140 20.71 -3.36 -26.36
N THR A 141 22.02 -3.54 -26.52
CA THR A 141 22.76 -2.94 -27.63
C THR A 141 21.99 -3.22 -28.92
N PRO A 142 21.78 -2.23 -29.80
CA PRO A 142 21.08 -2.47 -31.05
C PRO A 142 21.77 -3.65 -31.71
N THR A 143 21.02 -4.73 -31.93
CA THR A 143 21.50 -5.87 -32.68
C THR A 143 22.01 -5.28 -33.99
N SER A 144 23.31 -5.38 -34.21
CA SER A 144 23.96 -5.00 -35.45
C SER A 144 23.30 -5.81 -36.56
N ALA A 145 22.27 -5.24 -37.18
CA ALA A 145 21.76 -5.72 -38.46
C ALA A 145 22.89 -5.47 -39.45
N ALA A 146 23.40 -6.57 -39.97
CA ALA A 146 24.52 -6.69 -40.91
C ALA A 146 24.33 -5.87 -42.18
#